data_AF-A0A7X7HDH0-F1
#
_entry.id   AF-A0A7X7HDH0-F1
#
_cell.length_a   1.000
_cell.length_b   1.000
_cell.length_c   1.000
_cell.angle_alpha   90.00
_cell.angle_beta   90.00
_cell.angle_gamma   90.00
#
_symmetry.space_group_name_H-M   'P 1'
#
loop_
_entity.id
_entity.type
_entity.pdbx_description
1 polymer ?
#
loop_
_entity_poly.entity_id
_entity_poly.type
_entity_poly.pdbx_seq_one_letter_code
_entity_poly.pdbx_strand_id
1 'polypeptide(L)'
;MAGGLAALLDDVAVIAKMASAAGTKAVGVVIDDAAVTPRYVTGFSPARELPMIWKIARGSLVNKAIIIVALMLLSQFAPWILTPLLMLGGAYLVFEGAEKVWEYFRGHPDGHAEGEQPAAVQGPEREAQMVRGAITTDFVLSAEIMMISLNEIGDAEFWPRLITLVVVGLGITALVYGVVALIVKMDDIGLK
;
A
#
# COMPACT_ATOMS: atom_id res chain seq x y z
N MET A 1 34.92 -9.40 23.78
CA MET A 1 33.87 -8.38 23.59
C MET A 1 33.70 -7.91 22.14
N ALA A 2 34.59 -8.21 21.19
CA ALA A 2 34.42 -7.84 19.77
C ALA A 2 33.37 -8.69 19.00
N GLY A 3 33.13 -9.95 19.41
CA GLY A 3 32.18 -10.84 18.73
C GLY A 3 30.70 -10.45 18.88
N GLY A 4 30.33 -9.75 19.97
CA GLY A 4 28.95 -9.33 20.19
C GLY A 4 28.50 -8.20 19.26
N LEU A 5 29.38 -7.24 18.96
CA LEU A 5 29.07 -6.14 18.05
C LEU A 5 29.02 -6.62 16.59
N ALA A 6 29.92 -7.54 16.22
CA ALA A 6 29.93 -8.14 14.89
C ALA A 6 28.67 -8.99 14.62
N ALA A 7 28.19 -9.74 15.61
CA ALA A 7 26.95 -10.51 15.49
C ALA A 7 25.72 -9.60 15.32
N LEU A 8 25.62 -8.51 16.09
CA LEU A 8 24.52 -7.54 15.94
C LEU A 8 24.54 -6.86 14.56
N LEU A 9 25.72 -6.58 14.02
CA LEU A 9 25.85 -5.99 12.68
C LEU A 9 25.42 -6.98 11.58
N ASP A 10 25.69 -8.28 11.76
CA ASP A 10 25.26 -9.33 10.83
C ASP A 10 23.72 -9.47 10.84
N ASP A 11 23.10 -9.47 12.02
CA ASP A 11 21.62 -9.51 12.16
C ASP A 11 20.95 -8.32 11.44
N VAL A 12 21.52 -7.11 11.61
CA VAL A 12 21.03 -5.91 10.93
C VAL A 12 21.20 -6.01 9.42
N ALA A 13 22.34 -6.53 8.94
CA ALA A 13 22.59 -6.70 7.52
C ALA A 13 21.63 -7.71 6.88
N VAL A 14 21.31 -8.80 7.58
CA VAL A 14 20.32 -9.80 7.14
C VAL A 14 18.93 -9.17 7.04
N ILE A 15 18.47 -8.47 8.08
CA ILE A 15 17.17 -7.78 8.08
C ILE A 15 17.10 -6.74 6.94
N ALA A 16 18.17 -5.95 6.75
CA ALA A 16 18.22 -4.95 5.69
C ALA A 16 18.13 -5.59 4.29
N LYS A 17 18.82 -6.71 4.08
CA LYS A 17 18.76 -7.47 2.82
C LYS A 17 17.36 -8.04 2.57
N MET A 18 16.73 -8.61 3.61
CA MET A 18 15.37 -9.14 3.51
C MET A 18 14.36 -8.03 3.21
N ALA A 19 14.47 -6.88 3.88
CA ALA A 19 13.61 -5.72 3.64
C ALA A 19 13.77 -5.19 2.21
N SER A 20 15.00 -5.14 1.72
CA SER A 20 15.27 -4.77 0.33
C SER A 20 14.62 -5.75 -0.65
N ALA A 21 14.79 -7.07 -0.46
CA ALA A 21 14.23 -8.07 -1.35
C ALA A 21 12.69 -8.02 -1.35
N ALA A 22 12.07 -8.06 -0.17
CA ALA A 22 10.62 -7.98 0.00
C ALA A 22 10.04 -6.69 -0.58
N GLY A 23 10.69 -5.55 -0.30
CA GLY A 23 10.32 -4.26 -0.84
C GLY A 23 10.35 -4.26 -2.37
N THR A 24 11.43 -4.76 -3.00
CA THR A 24 11.55 -4.78 -4.46
C THR A 24 10.49 -5.63 -5.17
N LYS A 25 10.05 -6.74 -4.55
CA LYS A 25 8.96 -7.56 -5.09
C LYS A 25 7.59 -6.88 -4.99
N ALA A 26 7.40 -6.08 -3.94
CA ALA A 26 6.17 -5.32 -3.76
C ALA A 26 6.08 -4.09 -4.68
N VAL A 27 7.20 -3.56 -5.21
CA VAL A 27 7.21 -2.31 -6.01
C VAL A 27 6.19 -2.32 -7.16
N GLY A 28 6.02 -3.44 -7.86
CA GLY A 28 5.06 -3.53 -8.97
C GLY A 28 3.62 -3.26 -8.53
N VAL A 29 3.22 -3.80 -7.38
CA VAL A 29 1.88 -3.63 -6.80
C VAL A 29 1.74 -2.28 -6.10
N VAL A 30 2.83 -1.72 -5.57
CA VAL A 30 2.85 -0.38 -4.95
C VAL A 30 2.49 0.72 -5.95
N ILE A 31 2.80 0.54 -7.23
CA ILE A 31 2.41 1.51 -8.28
C ILE A 31 0.88 1.56 -8.40
N ASP A 32 0.20 0.42 -8.34
CA ASP A 32 -1.26 0.36 -8.38
C ASP A 32 -1.89 0.95 -7.11
N ASP A 33 -1.28 0.70 -5.94
CA ASP A 33 -1.68 1.30 -4.65
C ASP A 33 -1.55 2.84 -4.67
N ALA A 34 -0.45 3.34 -5.24
CA ALA A 34 -0.21 4.77 -5.42
C ALA A 34 -1.15 5.41 -6.44
N ALA A 35 -1.66 4.67 -7.43
CA ALA A 35 -2.61 5.19 -8.42
C ALA A 35 -4.03 5.38 -7.86
N VAL A 36 -4.37 4.67 -6.79
CA VAL A 36 -5.70 4.67 -6.18
C VAL A 36 -5.87 5.79 -5.14
N THR A 37 -4.79 6.21 -4.49
CA THR A 37 -4.82 7.25 -3.43
C THR A 37 -5.17 8.67 -3.90
N PRO A 38 -4.66 9.18 -5.06
CA PRO A 38 -5.03 10.50 -5.58
C PRO A 38 -6.52 10.64 -5.89
N ARG A 39 -7.15 9.56 -6.37
CA ARG A 39 -8.57 9.57 -6.80
C ARG A 39 -9.54 9.98 -5.71
N TYR A 40 -9.18 9.81 -4.43
CA TYR A 40 -10.08 10.09 -3.30
C TYR A 40 -10.01 11.52 -2.76
N VAL A 41 -8.95 12.27 -3.08
CA VAL A 41 -8.71 13.60 -2.51
C VAL A 41 -8.59 14.70 -3.55
N THR A 42 -8.45 14.37 -4.83
CA THR A 42 -8.35 15.36 -5.90
C THR A 42 -9.63 16.18 -6.06
N GLY A 43 -9.47 17.50 -6.17
CA GLY A 43 -10.55 18.45 -6.43
C GLY A 43 -10.86 19.37 -5.26
N PHE A 44 -10.24 19.15 -4.10
CA PHE A 44 -10.31 20.08 -2.98
C PHE A 44 -9.18 21.11 -3.05
N SER A 45 -9.21 22.14 -2.21
CA SER A 45 -8.03 22.99 -2.09
C SER A 45 -6.89 22.21 -1.40
N PRO A 46 -5.62 22.44 -1.76
CA PRO A 46 -4.47 21.75 -1.13
C PRO A 46 -4.45 21.84 0.41
N ALA A 47 -4.99 22.92 0.96
CA ALA A 47 -5.17 23.12 2.40
C ALA A 47 -6.09 22.09 3.08
N ARG A 48 -6.97 21.41 2.33
CA ARG A 48 -7.85 20.32 2.81
C ARG A 48 -7.36 18.93 2.40
N GLU A 49 -6.71 18.82 1.24
CA GLU A 49 -6.18 17.56 0.72
C GLU A 49 -5.06 16.99 1.62
N LEU A 50 -4.09 17.83 2.03
CA LEU A 50 -2.98 17.38 2.88
C LEU A 50 -3.43 16.83 4.24
N PRO A 51 -4.34 17.49 5.00
CA PRO A 51 -4.92 16.90 6.21
C PRO A 51 -5.67 15.59 5.98
N MET A 52 -6.36 15.42 4.85
CA MET A 52 -7.03 14.17 4.51
C MET A 52 -6.04 13.04 4.25
N ILE A 53 -5.01 13.28 3.42
CA ILE A 53 -3.93 12.34 3.14
C ILE A 53 -3.29 11.87 4.45
N TRP A 54 -3.05 12.78 5.39
CA TRP A 54 -2.50 12.43 6.71
C TRP A 54 -3.40 11.52 7.54
N LYS A 55 -4.72 11.75 7.52
CA LYS A 55 -5.69 10.86 8.19
C LYS A 55 -5.69 9.47 7.55
N ILE A 56 -5.63 9.40 6.22
CA ILE A 56 -5.58 8.14 5.48
C ILE A 56 -4.28 7.40 5.81
N ALA A 57 -3.12 8.07 5.77
CA ALA A 57 -1.82 7.50 6.11
C ALA A 57 -1.79 6.92 7.53
N ARG A 58 -2.38 7.61 8.52
CA ARG A 58 -2.50 7.08 9.90
C ARG A 58 -3.41 5.85 9.96
N GLY A 59 -4.54 5.86 9.25
CA GLY A 59 -5.42 4.69 9.16
C GLY A 59 -4.73 3.49 8.51
N SER A 60 -3.97 3.74 7.44
CA SER A 60 -3.15 2.75 6.74
C SER A 60 -2.12 2.08 7.65
N LEU A 61 -1.45 2.84 8.53
CA LEU A 61 -0.51 2.27 9.49
C LEU A 61 -1.18 1.30 10.47
N VAL A 62 -2.38 1.62 10.95
CA VAL A 62 -3.15 0.73 11.83
C VAL A 62 -3.57 -0.52 11.07
N ASN A 63 -4.06 -0.37 9.85
CA ASN A 63 -4.41 -1.50 8.97
C ASN A 63 -3.22 -2.43 8.75
N LYS A 64 -2.06 -1.89 8.38
CA LYS A 64 -0.83 -2.65 8.17
C LYS A 64 -0.39 -3.36 9.44
N ALA A 65 -0.49 -2.74 10.61
CA ALA A 65 -0.20 -3.41 11.89
C ALA A 65 -1.12 -4.62 12.11
N ILE A 66 -2.44 -4.49 11.85
CA ILE A 66 -3.40 -5.59 11.95
C ILE A 66 -3.06 -6.70 10.96
N ILE A 67 -2.77 -6.35 9.70
CA ILE A 67 -2.40 -7.28 8.63
C ILE A 67 -1.13 -8.03 9.02
N ILE A 68 -0.10 -7.36 9.52
CA ILE A 68 1.16 -7.98 9.95
C ILE A 68 0.90 -9.03 11.03
N VAL A 69 0.10 -8.70 12.05
CA VAL A 69 -0.26 -9.66 13.10
C VAL A 69 -1.01 -10.86 12.53
N ALA A 70 -2.01 -10.62 11.67
CA ALA A 70 -2.78 -11.69 11.03
C ALA A 70 -1.90 -12.60 10.15
N LEU A 71 -1.01 -12.01 9.36
CA LEU A 71 -0.06 -12.71 8.50
C LEU A 71 0.98 -13.50 9.30
N MET A 72 1.47 -12.96 10.42
CA MET A 72 2.35 -13.70 11.32
C MET A 72 1.65 -14.93 11.90
N LEU A 73 0.41 -14.79 12.35
CA LEU A 73 -0.39 -15.93 12.83
C LEU A 73 -0.63 -16.95 11.72
N LEU A 74 -1.08 -16.52 10.53
CA LEU A 74 -1.30 -17.40 9.39
C LEU A 74 -0.02 -18.13 8.98
N SER A 75 1.13 -17.44 8.97
CA SER A 75 2.42 -18.05 8.62
C SER A 75 2.86 -19.16 9.58
N GLN A 76 2.44 -19.10 10.85
CA GLN A 76 2.78 -20.09 11.86
C GLN A 76 1.80 -21.27 11.87
N PHE A 77 0.50 -21.01 11.74
CA PHE A 77 -0.54 -22.04 11.93
C PHE A 77 -1.07 -22.63 10.62
N ALA A 78 -1.04 -21.87 9.52
CA ALA A 78 -1.60 -22.28 8.24
C ALA A 78 -0.84 -21.64 7.05
N PRO A 79 0.48 -21.84 6.92
CA PRO A 79 1.28 -21.22 5.85
C PRO A 79 0.81 -21.63 4.45
N TRP A 80 0.19 -22.81 4.32
CA TRP A 80 -0.40 -23.31 3.08
C TRP A 80 -1.54 -22.44 2.53
N ILE A 81 -2.15 -21.56 3.34
CA ILE A 81 -3.21 -20.63 2.90
C ILE A 81 -2.63 -19.42 2.15
N LEU A 82 -1.39 -19.04 2.43
CA LEU A 82 -0.77 -17.84 1.84
C LEU A 82 -0.67 -17.96 0.32
N THR A 83 -0.31 -19.14 -0.20
CA THR A 83 -0.16 -19.35 -1.64
C THR A 83 -1.50 -19.30 -2.38
N PRO A 84 -2.57 -20.01 -1.98
CA PRO A 84 -3.91 -19.85 -2.54
C PRO A 84 -4.43 -18.41 -2.50
N LEU A 85 -4.17 -17.68 -1.40
CA LEU A 85 -4.62 -16.30 -1.26
C LEU A 85 -3.89 -15.38 -2.27
N LEU A 86 -2.58 -15.55 -2.44
CA LEU A 86 -1.80 -14.87 -3.48
C LEU A 86 -2.24 -15.26 -4.90
N MET A 87 -2.55 -16.54 -5.15
CA MET A 87 -3.02 -16.99 -6.46
C MET A 87 -4.37 -16.37 -6.82
N LEU A 88 -5.28 -16.22 -5.84
CA LEU A 88 -6.56 -15.55 -6.06
C LEU A 88 -6.38 -14.06 -6.36
N GLY A 89 -5.53 -13.37 -5.59
CA GLY A 89 -5.18 -11.96 -5.86
C GLY A 89 -4.56 -11.78 -7.25
N GLY A 90 -3.55 -12.59 -7.59
CA GLY A 90 -2.91 -12.57 -8.90
C GLY A 90 -3.87 -12.89 -10.05
N ALA A 91 -4.80 -13.84 -9.88
CA ALA A 91 -5.81 -14.14 -10.88
C ALA A 91 -6.77 -12.96 -11.11
N TYR A 92 -7.16 -12.26 -10.05
CA TYR A 92 -7.97 -11.04 -10.16
C TYR A 92 -7.22 -9.92 -10.87
N LEU A 93 -5.94 -9.68 -10.56
CA LEU A 93 -5.13 -8.68 -11.25
C LEU A 93 -4.92 -8.99 -12.73
N VAL A 94 -4.75 -10.27 -13.11
CA VAL A 94 -4.69 -10.66 -14.53
C VAL A 94 -6.01 -10.38 -15.24
N PHE A 95 -7.14 -10.63 -14.58
CA PHE A 95 -8.47 -10.31 -15.12
C PHE A 95 -8.63 -8.80 -15.33
N GLU A 96 -8.37 -7.98 -14.31
CA GLU A 96 -8.49 -6.52 -14.39
C GLU A 96 -7.49 -5.91 -15.39
N GLY A 97 -6.25 -6.43 -15.42
CA GLY A 97 -5.25 -6.02 -16.39
C GLY A 97 -5.66 -6.33 -17.84
N ALA A 98 -6.26 -7.49 -18.09
CA ALA A 98 -6.77 -7.85 -19.40
C ALA A 98 -7.93 -6.95 -19.84
N GLU A 99 -8.85 -6.61 -18.91
CA GLU A 99 -9.97 -5.72 -19.17
C GLU A 99 -9.49 -4.31 -19.55
N LYS A 100 -8.56 -3.72 -18.78
CA LYS A 100 -7.98 -2.40 -19.08
C LYS A 100 -7.28 -2.35 -20.44
N VAL A 101 -6.52 -3.40 -20.78
CA VAL A 101 -5.87 -3.52 -22.09
C VAL A 101 -6.93 -3.61 -23.19
N TRP A 102 -7.98 -4.39 -22.97
CA TRP A 102 -9.08 -4.55 -23.93
C TRP A 102 -9.84 -3.23 -24.15
N GLU A 103 -10.15 -2.49 -23.09
CA GLU A 103 -10.78 -1.17 -23.16
C GLU A 103 -9.92 -0.17 -23.95
N TYR A 104 -8.60 -0.17 -23.70
CA TYR A 104 -7.65 0.67 -24.44
C TYR A 104 -7.71 0.42 -25.95
N PHE A 105 -7.78 -0.85 -26.37
CA PHE A 105 -7.86 -1.21 -27.79
C PHE A 105 -9.25 -1.02 -28.41
N ARG A 106 -10.32 -1.11 -27.62
CA ARG A 106 -11.70 -0.98 -28.15
C ARG A 106 -12.12 0.46 -28.39
N GLY A 107 -11.40 1.42 -27.81
CA GLY A 107 -11.73 2.84 -27.86
C GLY A 107 -13.01 3.11 -27.07
N HIS A 108 -12.87 3.85 -25.96
CA HIS A 108 -13.94 4.21 -25.01
C HIS A 108 -15.34 4.36 -25.65
N PRO A 109 -16.25 3.36 -25.51
CA PRO A 109 -17.66 3.63 -25.54
C PRO A 109 -18.06 4.03 -24.13
N ASP A 110 -18.23 5.33 -23.93
CA ASP A 110 -19.01 5.93 -22.85
C ASP A 110 -18.55 5.70 -21.39
N GLY A 111 -17.84 6.70 -20.85
CA GLY A 111 -18.47 7.59 -19.87
C GLY A 111 -18.98 7.04 -18.53
N HIS A 112 -18.37 5.99 -17.97
CA HIS A 112 -18.61 5.61 -16.58
C HIS A 112 -17.41 5.92 -15.68
N ALA A 113 -17.08 7.21 -15.59
CA ALA A 113 -16.44 7.75 -14.39
C ALA A 113 -17.49 7.71 -13.26
N GLU A 114 -17.59 6.55 -12.59
CA GLU A 114 -18.37 6.43 -11.37
C GLU A 114 -17.79 7.38 -10.32
N GLY A 115 -18.41 8.55 -10.15
CA GLY A 115 -18.31 9.33 -8.92
C GLY A 115 -17.73 10.75 -9.01
N GLU A 116 -17.57 11.36 -10.19
CA GLU A 116 -17.24 12.79 -10.27
C GLU A 116 -18.47 13.66 -9.93
N GLN A 117 -18.81 13.75 -8.64
CA GLN A 117 -19.56 14.89 -8.12
C GLN A 117 -18.56 16.02 -7.81
N PRO A 118 -18.79 17.26 -8.30
CA PRO A 118 -17.86 18.37 -8.07
C PRO A 118 -17.58 18.60 -6.59
N ALA A 119 -16.30 18.80 -6.27
CA ALA A 119 -15.76 18.98 -4.91
C ALA A 119 -16.34 20.18 -4.13
N ALA A 120 -17.10 21.07 -4.77
CA ALA A 120 -17.59 22.31 -4.16
C ALA A 120 -18.77 22.14 -3.16
N VAL A 121 -19.39 20.95 -3.07
CA VAL A 121 -20.66 20.74 -2.30
C VAL A 121 -20.53 19.77 -1.12
N GLN A 122 -19.33 19.28 -0.82
CA GLN A 122 -19.16 18.08 0.01
C GLN A 122 -18.78 18.46 1.46
N GLY A 123 -19.76 18.56 2.35
CA GLY A 123 -19.54 18.88 3.78
C GLY A 123 -18.64 17.88 4.54
N PRO A 124 -18.32 18.14 5.83
CA PRO A 124 -17.34 17.37 6.61
C PRO A 124 -17.68 15.87 6.77
N GLU A 125 -18.95 15.50 6.73
CA GLU A 125 -19.39 14.10 6.76
C GLU A 125 -18.93 13.32 5.52
N ARG A 126 -18.88 13.99 4.37
CA ARG A 126 -18.47 13.38 3.10
C ARG A 126 -16.96 13.20 3.02
N GLU A 127 -16.20 14.18 3.50
CA GLU A 127 -14.74 14.06 3.66
C GLU A 127 -14.40 12.87 4.56
N ALA A 128 -15.13 12.66 5.66
CA ALA A 128 -14.94 11.52 6.54
C ALA A 128 -15.27 10.19 5.86
N GLN A 129 -16.33 10.14 5.04
CA GLN A 129 -16.67 8.95 4.24
C GLN A 129 -15.59 8.64 3.19
N MET A 130 -15.06 9.65 2.50
CA MET A 130 -13.95 9.49 1.55
C MET A 130 -12.69 8.96 2.23
N VAL A 131 -12.31 9.54 3.38
CA VAL A 131 -11.17 9.05 4.17
C VAL A 131 -11.38 7.61 4.60
N ARG A 132 -12.58 7.23 5.07
CA ARG A 132 -12.89 5.85 5.46
C ARG A 132 -12.86 4.89 4.27
N GLY A 133 -13.37 5.33 3.11
CA GLY A 133 -13.30 4.56 1.86
C GLY A 133 -11.86 4.30 1.46
N ALA A 134 -11.03 5.34 1.42
CA ALA A 134 -9.62 5.24 1.10
C ALA A 134 -8.86 4.31 2.07
N ILE A 135 -9.12 4.40 3.38
CA ILE A 135 -8.55 3.48 4.39
C ILE A 135 -8.97 2.02 4.12
N THR A 136 -10.21 1.79 3.67
CA THR A 136 -10.71 0.43 3.40
C THR A 136 -10.08 -0.15 2.13
N THR A 137 -9.92 0.66 1.09
CA THR A 137 -9.22 0.26 -0.13
C THR A 137 -7.75 -0.04 0.16
N ASP A 138 -7.07 0.83 0.92
CA ASP A 138 -5.69 0.64 1.37
C ASP A 138 -5.52 -0.65 2.20
N PHE A 139 -6.51 -1.06 3.01
CA PHE A 139 -6.44 -2.32 3.74
C PHE A 139 -6.27 -3.52 2.81
N VAL A 140 -7.05 -3.58 1.72
CA VAL A 140 -7.01 -4.69 0.76
C VAL A 140 -5.68 -4.67 -0.01
N LEU A 141 -5.27 -3.50 -0.51
CA LEU A 141 -4.01 -3.32 -1.23
C LEU A 141 -2.79 -3.61 -0.35
N SER A 142 -2.82 -3.15 0.90
CA SER A 142 -1.80 -3.45 1.90
C SER A 142 -1.72 -4.94 2.20
N ALA A 143 -2.86 -5.65 2.24
CA ALA A 143 -2.86 -7.08 2.51
C ALA A 143 -2.08 -7.85 1.43
N GLU A 144 -2.26 -7.49 0.16
CA GLU A 144 -1.52 -8.06 -0.96
C GLU A 144 -0.02 -7.78 -0.87
N ILE A 145 0.35 -6.50 -0.73
CA ILE A 145 1.74 -6.06 -0.61
C ILE A 145 2.46 -6.79 0.54
N MET A 146 1.82 -6.85 1.70
CA MET A 146 2.40 -7.49 2.88
C MET A 146 2.52 -9.00 2.73
N MET A 147 1.61 -9.63 1.98
CA MET A 147 1.64 -11.06 1.69
C MET A 147 2.71 -11.43 0.68
N ILE A 148 2.91 -10.62 -0.37
CA ILE A 148 4.05 -10.75 -1.30
C ILE A 148 5.36 -10.62 -0.53
N SER A 149 5.44 -9.60 0.34
CA SER A 149 6.61 -9.36 1.19
C SER A 149 6.91 -10.55 2.11
N LEU A 150 5.88 -11.10 2.76
CA LEU A 150 6.00 -12.28 3.61
C LEU A 150 6.48 -13.50 2.82
N ASN A 151 5.95 -13.73 1.62
CA ASN A 151 6.33 -14.89 0.80
C ASN A 151 7.79 -14.80 0.33
N GLU A 152 8.27 -13.61 -0.02
CA GLU A 152 9.67 -13.39 -0.40
C GLU A 152 10.66 -13.67 0.74
N ILE A 153 10.25 -13.38 1.98
CA ILE A 153 11.07 -13.61 3.18
C ILE A 153 11.16 -15.10 3.55
N GLY A 154 10.20 -15.92 3.10
CA GLY A 154 10.18 -17.36 3.32
C GLY A 154 10.20 -17.76 4.80
N ASP A 155 11.01 -18.77 5.12
CA ASP A 155 11.05 -19.43 6.45
C ASP A 155 11.94 -18.72 7.49
N ALA A 156 12.26 -17.43 7.31
CA ALA A 156 13.08 -16.67 8.25
C ALA A 156 12.55 -16.71 9.70
N GLU A 157 13.42 -16.62 10.70
CA GLU A 157 13.01 -16.62 12.10
C GLU A 157 11.99 -15.52 12.43
N PHE A 158 11.23 -15.71 13.52
CA PHE A 158 10.13 -14.83 13.91
C PHE A 158 10.52 -13.34 13.96
N TRP A 159 11.63 -13.00 14.63
CA TRP A 159 12.04 -11.61 14.82
C TRP A 159 12.53 -10.92 13.54
N PRO A 160 13.48 -11.49 12.78
CA PRO A 160 13.87 -10.93 11.48
C PRO A 160 12.68 -10.77 10.54
N ARG A 161 11.78 -11.76 10.50
CA ARG A 161 10.57 -11.72 9.67
C ARG A 161 9.64 -10.59 10.08
N LEU A 162 9.30 -10.48 11.37
CA LEU A 162 8.44 -9.42 11.89
C LEU A 162 9.02 -8.02 11.65
N ILE A 163 10.30 -7.82 11.97
CA ILE A 163 10.98 -6.53 11.78
C ILE A 163 10.99 -6.15 10.31
N THR A 164 11.29 -7.12 9.43
CA THR A 164 11.29 -6.89 7.98
C THR A 164 9.91 -6.42 7.50
N LEU A 165 8.82 -7.08 7.90
CA LEU A 165 7.47 -6.67 7.53
C LEU A 165 7.11 -5.28 8.05
N VAL A 166 7.52 -4.93 9.28
CA VAL A 166 7.33 -3.58 9.83
C VAL A 166 8.09 -2.54 9.01
N VAL A 167 9.36 -2.80 8.67
CA VAL A 167 10.17 -1.89 7.85
C VAL A 167 9.55 -1.69 6.47
N VAL A 168 9.13 -2.77 5.81
CA VAL A 168 8.47 -2.70 4.50
C VAL A 168 7.16 -1.92 4.59
N GLY A 169 6.30 -2.23 5.57
CA GLY A 169 5.02 -1.54 5.76
C GLY A 169 5.19 -0.03 5.98
N LEU A 170 6.14 0.36 6.83
CA LEU A 170 6.47 1.77 7.08
C LEU A 170 7.06 2.45 5.84
N GLY A 171 7.98 1.76 5.15
CA GLY A 171 8.63 2.27 3.94
C GLY A 171 7.63 2.54 2.82
N ILE A 172 6.69 1.61 2.60
CA ILE A 172 5.65 1.75 1.58
C ILE A 172 4.66 2.86 1.94
N THR A 173 4.20 2.93 3.21
CA THR A 173 3.35 4.05 3.65
C THR A 173 4.05 5.39 3.45
N ALA A 174 5.32 5.50 3.82
CA ALA A 174 6.08 6.74 3.62
C ALA A 174 6.24 7.08 2.14
N LEU A 175 6.51 6.08 1.28
CA LEU A 175 6.67 6.26 -0.15
C LEU A 175 5.38 6.72 -0.81
N VAL A 176 4.28 5.95 -0.65
CA VAL A 176 3.01 6.21 -1.34
C VAL A 176 2.43 7.55 -0.88
N TYR A 177 2.20 7.72 0.42
CA TYR A 177 1.58 8.94 0.93
C TYR A 177 2.52 10.15 0.87
N GLY A 178 3.84 9.93 0.91
CA GLY A 178 4.84 10.98 0.70
C GLY A 178 4.83 11.50 -0.74
N VAL A 179 4.78 10.62 -1.73
CA VAL A 179 4.66 10.99 -3.14
C VAL A 179 3.35 11.74 -3.39
N VAL A 180 2.21 11.23 -2.89
CA VAL A 180 0.91 11.90 -3.05
C VAL A 180 0.91 13.29 -2.40
N ALA A 181 1.44 13.42 -1.19
CA ALA A 181 1.55 14.71 -0.51
C ALA A 181 2.47 15.69 -1.27
N LEU A 182 3.54 15.18 -1.90
CA LEU A 182 4.44 15.97 -2.72
C LEU A 182 3.76 16.45 -4.01
N ILE A 183 2.99 15.60 -4.68
CA ILE A 183 2.21 15.97 -5.88
C ILE A 183 1.23 17.11 -5.54
N VAL A 184 0.42 16.93 -4.50
CA VAL A 184 -0.54 17.96 -4.03
C VAL A 184 0.19 19.27 -3.69
N LYS A 185 1.41 19.19 -3.13
CA LYS A 185 2.18 20.38 -2.79
C LYS A 185 2.78 21.07 -4.01
N MET A 186 3.18 20.33 -5.04
CA MET A 186 3.65 20.90 -6.31
C MET A 186 2.52 21.63 -7.04
N ASP A 187 1.32 21.05 -7.04
CA ASP A 187 0.12 21.68 -7.62
C ASP A 187 -0.27 22.97 -6.90
N ASP A 188 -0.15 23.01 -5.56
CA ASP A 188 -0.38 24.20 -4.71
C ASP A 188 0.59 25.35 -5.03
N ILE A 189 1.84 25.04 -5.39
CA ILE A 189 2.90 26.03 -5.70
C ILE A 189 2.74 26.60 -7.12
N GLY A 190 1.80 26.07 -7.93
CA GLY A 190 1.48 26.60 -9.26
C GLY A 190 2.37 26.07 -10.38
N LEU A 191 3.05 24.93 -10.17
CA LEU A 191 3.72 24.19 -11.24
C LEU A 191 2.67 23.38 -12.02
N LYS A 192 1.93 24.06 -12.90
CA LYS A 192 1.12 23.40 -13.95
C LYS A 192 1.98 23.03 -15.15
#